data_AF-A0A7R9ARZ1-F1
#
_entry.id   AF-A0A7R9ARZ1-F1
#
_cell.length_a   1.000
_cell.length_b   1.000
_cell.length_c   1.000
_cell.angle_alpha   90.00
_cell.angle_beta   90.00
_cell.angle_gamma   90.00
#
_symmetry.space_group_name_H-M   'P 1'
#
loop_
_entity.id
_entity.type
_entity.pdbx_description
1 polymer ?
#
loop_
_entity_poly.entity_id
_entity_poly.type
_entity_poly.pdbx_seq_one_letter_code
_entity_poly.pdbx_strand_id
1 'polypeptide(L)'
;MKINPQHCIPTLNDKGFILWESRAILGYLVDQYAEDDSLYPKDPKKRAVINQRMYFDISTLYQRLQDTYMPRILHRESSIDPVTQSKFEEALSILNELLEGHDWVAGSDFSIADISLAVTVSTAEVRGIGLVKSPYQT
;
A
#
# COMPACT_ATOMS: atom_id res chain seq x y z
N MET A 1 29.00 -4.01 -7.92
CA MET A 1 28.35 -4.73 -6.81
C MET A 1 26.87 -4.87 -7.15
N LYS A 2 26.29 -6.09 -7.16
CA LYS A 2 24.82 -6.25 -7.21
C LYS A 2 24.31 -5.87 -5.82
N ILE A 3 23.80 -4.64 -5.67
CA ILE A 3 23.27 -4.12 -4.39
C ILE A 3 22.02 -4.92 -3.98
N ASN A 4 21.12 -5.18 -4.92
CA ASN A 4 19.90 -5.95 -4.71
C ASN A 4 19.88 -7.14 -5.68
N PRO A 5 19.84 -8.41 -5.21
CA PRO A 5 19.77 -9.58 -6.09
C PRO A 5 18.46 -9.67 -6.89
N GLN A 6 17.37 -9.07 -6.40
CA GLN A 6 16.04 -9.03 -7.01
C GLN A 6 15.90 -7.94 -8.09
N HIS A 7 16.87 -7.01 -8.20
CA HIS A 7 16.85 -5.87 -9.16
C HIS A 7 15.57 -5.03 -9.09
N CYS A 8 14.96 -4.93 -7.90
CA CYS A 8 13.72 -4.20 -7.72
C CYS A 8 13.95 -2.79 -7.15
N ILE A 9 12.96 -1.93 -7.40
CA ILE A 9 12.82 -0.64 -6.74
C ILE A 9 11.57 -0.68 -5.84
N PRO A 10 11.57 0.03 -4.69
CA PRO A 10 12.70 0.76 -4.11
C PRO A 10 13.76 -0.18 -3.47
N THR A 11 15.02 0.28 -3.45
CA THR A 11 16.11 -0.33 -2.67
C THR A 11 16.78 0.79 -1.86
N LEU A 12 16.76 0.67 -0.53
CA LEU A 12 17.44 1.54 0.42
C LEU A 12 18.88 1.07 0.63
N ASN A 13 19.81 2.02 0.70
CA ASN A 13 21.16 1.82 1.21
C ASN A 13 21.40 2.79 2.37
N ASP A 14 21.31 2.28 3.59
CA ASP A 14 21.57 3.05 4.79
C ASP A 14 22.96 2.69 5.35
N LYS A 15 23.96 3.48 4.96
CA LYS A 15 25.36 3.33 5.40
C LYS A 15 25.91 1.90 5.25
N GLY A 16 25.53 1.21 4.17
CA GLY A 16 25.94 -0.17 3.88
C GLY A 16 24.92 -1.23 4.31
N PHE A 17 23.90 -0.89 5.09
CA PHE A 17 22.73 -1.76 5.27
C PHE A 17 21.81 -1.64 4.05
N ILE A 18 21.66 -2.73 3.31
CA ILE A 18 20.83 -2.78 2.10
C ILE A 18 19.49 -3.44 2.41
N LEU A 19 18.39 -2.76 2.09
CA LEU A 19 17.02 -3.25 2.29
C LEU A 19 16.17 -2.90 1.07
N TRP A 20 15.36 -3.85 0.61
CA TRP A 20 14.32 -3.65 -0.42
C TRP A 20 12.95 -4.06 0.16
N GLU A 21 11.90 -3.90 -0.63
CA GLU A 21 10.48 -3.94 -0.22
C GLU A 21 10.05 -2.65 0.50
N SER A 22 9.16 -1.87 -0.14
CA SER A 22 8.76 -0.53 0.34
C SER A 22 8.19 -0.54 1.75
N ARG A 23 7.37 -1.54 2.10
CA ARG A 23 6.73 -1.65 3.42
C ARG A 23 7.72 -2.04 4.52
N ALA A 24 8.72 -2.85 4.19
CA ALA A 24 9.82 -3.15 5.11
C ALA A 24 10.69 -1.91 5.34
N ILE A 25 10.98 -1.15 4.28
CA ILE A 25 11.70 0.13 4.35
C ILE A 25 10.94 1.13 5.24
N LEU A 26 9.62 1.27 5.09
CA LEU A 26 8.81 2.16 5.95
C LEU A 26 8.95 1.82 7.44
N GLY A 27 8.76 0.55 7.80
CA GLY A 27 8.91 0.09 9.18
C GLY A 27 10.33 0.32 9.73
N TYR A 28 11.36 0.04 8.92
CA TYR A 28 12.75 0.29 9.27
C TYR A 28 13.04 1.76 9.53
N LEU A 29 12.58 2.66 8.65
CA LEU A 29 12.83 4.09 8.79
C LEU A 29 12.19 4.65 10.07
N VAL A 30 10.97 4.22 10.41
CA VAL A 30 10.35 4.61 11.69
C VAL A 30 11.13 4.04 12.87
N ASP A 31 11.41 2.74 12.88
CA ASP A 31 12.10 2.07 13.99
C ASP A 31 13.54 2.61 14.22
N GLN A 32 14.20 3.14 13.20
CA GLN A 32 15.56 3.69 13.31
C GLN A 32 15.63 5.20 13.56
N TYR A 33 14.74 5.99 12.95
CA TYR A 33 14.94 7.43 12.82
C TYR A 33 13.83 8.29 13.41
N ALA A 34 12.64 7.74 13.67
CA ALA A 34 11.56 8.53 14.25
C ALA A 34 11.86 8.87 15.72
N GLU A 35 11.43 10.05 16.15
CA GLU A 35 11.56 10.50 17.54
C GLU A 35 10.68 9.68 18.50
N ASP A 36 9.56 9.18 18.00
CA ASP A 36 8.61 8.33 18.70
C ASP A 36 8.13 7.15 17.83
N ASP A 37 7.30 6.28 18.40
CA ASP A 37 6.74 5.12 17.71
C ASP A 37 5.31 5.34 17.19
N SER A 38 4.82 6.58 17.13
CA SER A 38 3.41 6.88 16.76
C SER A 38 3.00 6.30 15.41
N LEU A 39 3.87 6.41 14.39
CA LEU A 39 3.62 5.89 13.04
C LEU A 39 3.69 4.36 12.94
N TYR A 40 4.37 3.70 13.88
CA TYR A 40 4.54 2.25 13.92
C TYR A 40 4.77 1.76 15.36
N PRO A 41 3.71 1.72 16.19
CA PRO A 41 3.85 1.50 17.63
C PRO A 41 4.52 0.18 17.98
N LYS A 42 5.25 0.15 19.10
CA LYS A 42 5.88 -1.08 19.62
C LYS A 42 4.90 -2.00 20.33
N ASP A 43 3.71 -1.50 20.69
CA ASP A 43 2.62 -2.34 21.21
C ASP A 43 2.29 -3.46 20.20
N PRO A 44 2.37 -4.75 20.60
CA PRO A 44 2.21 -5.86 19.67
C PRO A 44 0.84 -5.89 18.97
N LYS A 45 -0.24 -5.45 19.63
CA LYS A 45 -1.58 -5.49 19.05
C LYS A 45 -1.76 -4.39 18.03
N LYS A 46 -1.37 -3.15 18.35
CA LYS A 46 -1.38 -2.03 17.40
C LYS A 46 -0.51 -2.33 16.18
N ARG A 47 0.72 -2.82 16.41
CA ARG A 47 1.64 -3.22 15.34
C ARG A 47 1.09 -4.32 14.45
N ALA A 48 0.43 -5.32 15.04
CA ALA A 48 -0.20 -6.41 14.29
C ALA A 48 -1.30 -5.91 13.34
N VAL A 49 -2.12 -4.95 13.77
CA VAL A 49 -3.15 -4.33 12.92
C VAL A 49 -2.50 -3.57 11.75
N ILE A 50 -1.49 -2.73 12.01
CA ILE A 50 -0.75 -2.01 10.96
C ILE A 50 -0.13 -3.00 9.96
N ASN A 51 0.51 -4.05 10.45
CA ASN A 51 1.08 -5.10 9.60
C ASN A 51 0.01 -5.80 8.76
N GLN A 52 -1.15 -6.12 9.35
CA GLN A 52 -2.28 -6.67 8.61
C GLN A 52 -2.70 -5.76 7.46
N ARG A 53 -2.79 -4.43 7.68
CA ARG A 53 -3.13 -3.46 6.63
C ARG A 53 -2.05 -3.38 5.55
N MET A 54 -0.77 -3.40 5.91
CA MET A 54 0.34 -3.44 4.95
C MET A 54 0.35 -4.74 4.13
N TYR A 55 0.03 -5.88 4.75
CA TYR A 55 -0.11 -7.16 4.04
C TYR A 55 -1.33 -7.17 3.12
N PHE A 56 -2.46 -6.60 3.55
CA PHE A 56 -3.62 -6.39 2.70
C PHE A 56 -3.27 -5.54 1.48
N ASP A 57 -2.53 -4.45 1.68
CA ASP A 57 -2.10 -3.58 0.59
C ASP A 57 -1.22 -4.33 -0.44
N ILE A 58 -0.14 -5.00 -0.02
CA ILE A 58 0.74 -5.70 -0.97
C ILE A 58 0.07 -6.90 -1.65
N SER A 59 -0.69 -7.70 -0.92
CA SER A 59 -1.21 -8.99 -1.40
C SER A 59 -2.58 -8.91 -2.05
N THR A 60 -3.34 -7.86 -1.76
CA THR A 60 -4.72 -7.71 -2.22
C THR A 60 -4.91 -6.41 -2.99
N LEU A 61 -4.78 -5.25 -2.34
CA LEU A 61 -5.15 -3.98 -2.97
C LEU A 61 -4.23 -3.61 -4.14
N TYR A 62 -2.91 -3.49 -3.89
CA TYR A 62 -1.92 -3.14 -4.89
C TYR A 62 -1.75 -4.24 -5.94
N GLN A 63 -1.85 -5.52 -5.54
CA GLN A 63 -1.81 -6.63 -6.50
C GLN A 63 -2.97 -6.56 -7.48
N ARG A 64 -4.21 -6.40 -7.01
CA ARG A 64 -5.39 -6.31 -7.87
C ARG A 64 -5.38 -5.04 -8.74
N LEU A 65 -4.86 -3.93 -8.20
CA LEU A 65 -4.61 -2.75 -9.01
C LEU A 65 -3.62 -3.07 -10.15
N GLN A 66 -2.45 -3.63 -9.84
CA GLN A 66 -1.45 -4.01 -10.83
C GLN A 66 -2.02 -4.94 -11.90
N ASP A 67 -2.78 -5.96 -11.52
CA ASP A 67 -3.44 -6.87 -12.45
C ASP A 67 -4.36 -6.12 -13.42
N THR A 68 -4.98 -5.03 -12.96
CA THR A 68 -5.89 -4.19 -13.76
C THR A 68 -5.16 -3.28 -14.76
N TYR A 69 -4.00 -2.70 -14.40
CA TYR A 69 -3.35 -1.68 -15.24
C TYR A 69 -2.03 -2.12 -15.92
N MET A 70 -1.32 -3.13 -15.41
CA MET A 70 -0.08 -3.61 -16.03
C MET A 70 -0.24 -4.15 -17.44
N PRO A 71 -1.29 -4.93 -17.77
CA PRO A 71 -1.47 -5.42 -19.15
C PRO A 71 -1.50 -4.29 -20.18
N ARG A 72 -2.11 -3.14 -19.85
CA ARG A 72 -2.14 -1.95 -20.70
C ARG A 72 -0.78 -1.25 -20.81
N ILE A 73 -0.08 -1.09 -19.68
CA ILE A 73 1.27 -0.48 -19.65
C ILE A 73 2.28 -1.32 -20.45
N LEU A 74 2.13 -2.65 -20.42
CA LEU A 74 2.97 -3.58 -21.17
C LEU A 74 2.49 -3.82 -22.61
N HIS A 75 1.50 -3.05 -23.09
CA HIS A 75 0.91 -3.16 -24.43
C HIS A 75 0.37 -4.56 -24.78
N ARG A 76 -0.04 -5.33 -23.78
CA ARG A 76 -0.66 -6.65 -23.95
C ARG A 76 -2.15 -6.54 -24.25
N GLU A 77 -2.79 -5.51 -23.70
CA GLU A 77 -4.22 -5.22 -23.86
C GLU A 77 -4.44 -3.74 -24.19
N SER A 78 -5.46 -3.44 -25.00
CA SER A 78 -5.83 -2.07 -25.39
C SER A 78 -6.81 -1.41 -24.42
N SER A 79 -7.54 -2.19 -23.64
CA SER A 79 -8.54 -1.75 -22.66
C SER A 79 -8.28 -2.40 -21.30
N ILE A 80 -9.01 -1.94 -20.28
CA ILE A 80 -9.02 -2.60 -18.96
C ILE A 80 -9.91 -3.85 -19.07
N ASP A 81 -9.46 -4.98 -18.52
CA ASP A 81 -10.29 -6.17 -18.34
C ASP A 81 -11.33 -5.93 -17.22
N PRO A 82 -12.64 -5.98 -17.52
CA PRO A 82 -13.70 -5.81 -16.52
C PRO A 82 -13.60 -6.77 -15.33
N VAL A 83 -13.03 -7.96 -15.51
CA VAL A 83 -12.87 -8.95 -14.43
C VAL A 83 -11.83 -8.49 -13.43
N THR A 84 -10.67 -8.02 -13.90
CA THR A 84 -9.62 -7.47 -13.02
C THR A 84 -10.08 -6.19 -12.33
N GLN A 85 -10.79 -5.32 -13.06
CA GLN A 85 -11.38 -4.12 -12.50
C GLN A 85 -12.38 -4.43 -11.38
N SER A 86 -13.30 -5.38 -11.61
CA SER A 86 -14.28 -5.78 -10.59
C SER A 86 -13.60 -6.34 -9.33
N LYS A 87 -12.51 -7.10 -9.47
CA LYS A 87 -11.70 -7.56 -8.32
C LYS A 87 -11.05 -6.39 -7.59
N PHE A 88 -10.55 -5.38 -8.29
CA PHE A 88 -9.99 -4.20 -7.65
C PHE A 88 -11.08 -3.41 -6.91
N GLU A 89 -12.27 -3.25 -7.48
CA GLU A 89 -13.44 -2.64 -6.83
C GLU A 89 -13.86 -3.39 -5.56
N GLU A 90 -13.83 -4.72 -5.57
CA GLU A 90 -14.05 -5.54 -4.35
C GLU A 90 -12.99 -5.23 -3.28
N ALA A 91 -11.72 -5.07 -3.64
CA ALA A 91 -10.67 -4.71 -2.68
C ALA A 91 -10.85 -3.30 -2.12
N LEU A 92 -11.36 -2.36 -2.91
CA LEU A 92 -11.73 -1.03 -2.42
C LEU A 92 -12.93 -1.09 -1.46
N SER A 93 -13.89 -1.98 -1.68
CA SER A 93 -14.99 -2.22 -0.73
C SER A 93 -14.45 -2.69 0.62
N ILE A 94 -13.52 -3.64 0.62
CA ILE A 94 -12.85 -4.10 1.85
C ILE A 94 -12.10 -2.94 2.52
N LEU A 95 -11.38 -2.11 1.76
CA LEU A 95 -10.70 -0.94 2.32
C LEU A 95 -11.69 0.03 3.00
N ASN A 96 -12.85 0.28 2.38
CA ASN A 96 -13.90 1.11 2.97
C ASN A 96 -14.44 0.51 4.27
N GLU A 97 -14.65 -0.81 4.34
CA GLU A 97 -15.06 -1.49 5.58
C GLU A 97 -13.98 -1.37 6.68
N LEU A 98 -12.70 -1.45 6.31
CA LEU A 98 -11.59 -1.29 7.26
C LEU A 98 -11.48 0.15 7.80
N LEU A 99 -11.96 1.14 7.05
CA LEU A 99 -12.03 2.55 7.43
C LEU A 99 -13.33 2.91 8.16
N GLU A 100 -14.35 2.05 8.14
CA GLU A 100 -15.65 2.37 8.72
C GLU A 100 -15.52 2.61 10.24
N GLY A 101 -15.93 3.80 10.69
CA GLY A 101 -15.84 4.20 12.10
C GLY A 101 -14.43 4.56 12.57
N HIS A 102 -13.46 4.72 11.67
CA HIS A 102 -12.09 5.10 11.97
C HIS A 102 -11.61 6.25 11.08
N ASP A 103 -10.82 7.16 11.65
CA ASP A 103 -10.20 8.25 10.87
C ASP A 103 -9.04 7.74 10.00
N TRP A 104 -8.41 6.63 10.40
CA TRP A 104 -7.25 6.02 9.75
C TRP A 104 -7.40 4.51 9.61
N VAL A 105 -6.71 3.93 8.63
CA VAL A 105 -6.91 2.53 8.21
C VAL A 105 -6.58 1.50 9.30
N ALA A 106 -5.77 1.88 10.29
CA ALA A 106 -5.34 1.03 11.40
C ALA A 106 -5.95 1.42 12.75
N GLY A 107 -6.88 2.38 12.80
CA GLY A 107 -7.57 2.80 14.02
C GLY A 107 -7.66 4.32 14.15
N SER A 108 -7.36 4.84 15.35
CA SER A 108 -7.50 6.27 15.67
C SER A 108 -6.33 7.14 15.25
N ASP A 109 -5.15 6.55 15.03
CA ASP A 109 -3.90 7.28 14.81
C ASP A 109 -3.35 6.98 13.40
N PHE A 110 -2.80 8.01 12.75
CA PHE A 110 -2.13 7.88 11.46
C PHE A 110 -0.89 6.99 11.56
N SER A 111 -0.65 6.14 10.55
CA SER A 111 0.43 5.15 10.57
C SER A 111 1.10 4.93 9.21
N ILE A 112 2.16 4.12 9.19
CA ILE A 112 2.80 3.69 7.93
C ILE A 112 1.86 2.88 7.01
N ALA A 113 0.77 2.30 7.55
CA ALA A 113 -0.22 1.64 6.72
C ALA A 113 -1.00 2.64 5.85
N ASP A 114 -1.35 3.80 6.41
CA ASP A 114 -2.04 4.87 5.69
C ASP A 114 -1.18 5.41 4.54
N ILE A 115 0.12 5.62 4.80
CA ILE A 115 1.09 6.02 3.76
C ILE A 115 1.11 5.00 2.62
N SER A 116 1.21 3.71 2.94
CA SER A 116 1.30 2.65 1.94
C SER A 116 0.03 2.55 1.10
N LEU A 117 -1.14 2.57 1.74
CA LEU A 117 -2.45 2.46 1.09
C LEU A 117 -2.79 3.71 0.25
N ALA A 118 -2.45 4.90 0.73
CA ALA A 118 -2.66 6.16 -0.01
C ALA A 118 -1.92 6.17 -1.36
N VAL A 119 -0.72 5.59 -1.43
CA VAL A 119 0.02 5.46 -2.70
C VAL A 119 -0.73 4.56 -3.69
N THR A 120 -1.28 3.43 -3.22
CA THR A 120 -2.08 2.53 -4.07
C THR A 120 -3.36 3.23 -4.56
N VAL A 121 -4.10 3.90 -3.67
CA VAL A 121 -5.35 4.61 -4.02
C VAL A 121 -5.10 5.76 -5.00
N SER A 122 -4.11 6.61 -4.72
CA SER A 122 -3.75 7.73 -5.61
C SER A 122 -3.25 7.24 -6.99
N THR A 123 -2.57 6.10 -7.05
CA THR A 123 -2.14 5.48 -8.31
C THR A 123 -3.33 5.04 -9.16
N ALA A 124 -4.38 4.52 -8.54
CA ALA A 124 -5.64 4.13 -9.19
C ALA A 124 -6.39 5.37 -9.71
N GLU A 125 -6.49 6.42 -8.89
CA GLU A 125 -7.10 7.70 -9.23
C GLU A 125 -6.51 8.32 -10.49
N VAL A 126 -5.18 8.50 -10.52
CA VAL A 126 -4.46 9.10 -11.66
C VAL A 126 -4.61 8.27 -12.94
N ARG A 127 -4.90 6.97 -12.82
CA ARG A 127 -5.14 6.07 -13.95
C ARG A 127 -6.60 6.00 -14.38
N GLY A 128 -7.50 6.65 -13.66
CA GLY A 128 -8.94 6.57 -13.88
C GLY A 128 -9.50 5.16 -13.62
N ILE A 129 -8.87 4.40 -12.72
CA ILE A 129 -9.27 3.03 -12.37
C ILE A 129 -9.97 3.08 -11.04
N GLY A 130 -11.27 2.78 -11.06
CA GLY A 130 -12.05 2.49 -9.85
C GLY A 130 -11.85 3.50 -8.73
N LEU A 131 -12.49 4.66 -8.83
CA LEU A 131 -12.93 5.43 -7.66
C LEU A 131 -14.37 5.85 -7.93
N VAL A 132 -15.30 4.94 -7.65
CA VAL A 132 -16.71 5.32 -7.55
C VAL A 132 -16.79 6.22 -6.33
N LYS A 133 -17.11 7.51 -6.54
CA LYS A 133 -17.31 8.58 -5.53
C LYS A 133 -17.52 8.00 -4.12
N SER A 134 -16.43 7.80 -3.38
CA SER A 134 -16.53 7.43 -1.98
C SER A 134 -16.93 8.70 -1.22
N PRO A 135 -17.91 8.64 -0.32
CA PRO A 135 -18.30 9.81 0.49
C PRO A 135 -17.18 10.34 1.40
N TYR A 136 -16.02 9.67 1.43
CA TYR A 136 -14.86 10.01 2.26
C TYR A 136 -13.67 10.59 1.47
N GLN A 137 -13.82 10.86 0.17
CA GLN A 137 -12.84 11.65 -0.59
C GLN A 137 -13.21 13.13 -0.47
N THR A 138 -12.36 13.90 0.21
CA THR A 138 -12.46 15.37 0.31
C THR A 138 -11.90 16.06 -0.92
#